data_AF-A0A937KCY2-F1
#
_entry.id   AF-A0A937KCY2-F1
#
_cell.length_a   1.000
_cell.length_b   1.000
_cell.length_c   1.000
_cell.angle_alpha   90.00
_cell.angle_beta   90.00
_cell.angle_gamma   90.00
#
_symmetry.space_group_name_H-M   'P 1'
#
loop_
_entity.id
_entity.type
_entity.pdbx_description
1 polymer ?
#
loop_
_entity_poly.entity_id
_entity_poly.type
_entity_poly.pdbx_seq_one_letter_code
_entity_poly.pdbx_strand_id
1 'polypeptide(L)'
;MDLIFQFGDVYPVSGNSSFFENLLIAVIGAVIGSGAAIWIFYQTLKSDRKKSRKLKNQRDEELLRYFCALLRNILKFTNGQKQDYLNFAKALEAKPYETHLVRYRVNHDIRRVQKMNQHEIYQAYLDQMGSKDTDINRFTAIYSNLDFLDVLIDAARSENELGQKHITERRFQYKNEAEKLLNYVGLFIENIRKSNLETYTEIPVWVALNQLLGSYHIKRTDASSLTYVQQAFVKPVGHTIMNDFRDLPECTEIMQLVKKATHTFSNIKLDSSELANSFQEYYSEFNKIEDELRTKSNQLLRKYSVKSEEQLAILNINNE
;
A
#
# COMPACT_ATOMS: atom_id res chain seq x y z
N MET A 1 -12.06 18.42 -57.17
CA MET A 1 -12.16 17.61 -58.40
C MET A 1 -13.47 18.00 -59.04
N ASP A 2 -13.39 18.80 -60.10
CA ASP A 2 -14.56 19.27 -60.84
C ASP A 2 -15.01 18.18 -61.81
N LEU A 3 -16.26 17.74 -61.66
CA LEU A 3 -16.93 16.86 -62.61
C LEU A 3 -17.43 17.71 -63.79
N ILE A 4 -16.61 17.78 -64.85
CA ILE A 4 -17.00 18.40 -66.12
C ILE A 4 -17.85 17.38 -66.90
N PHE A 5 -19.16 17.61 -66.97
CA PHE A 5 -20.06 16.86 -67.86
C PHE A 5 -20.03 17.49 -69.25
N GLN A 6 -19.30 16.87 -70.17
CA GLN A 6 -19.29 17.24 -71.58
C GLN A 6 -20.40 16.47 -72.29
N PHE A 7 -21.53 17.13 -72.57
CA PHE A 7 -22.60 16.59 -73.41
C PHE A 7 -22.18 16.77 -74.88
N GLY A 8 -21.91 15.66 -75.57
CA GLY A 8 -21.66 15.67 -77.01
C GLY A 8 -22.96 15.75 -77.80
N ASP A 9 -23.00 16.65 -78.79
CA ASP A 9 -24.09 16.77 -79.76
C ASP A 9 -24.23 15.48 -80.59
N VAL A 10 -25.43 14.88 -80.58
CA VAL A 10 -25.74 13.67 -81.36
C VAL A 10 -26.59 14.08 -82.58
N TYR A 11 -26.02 13.97 -83.79
CA TYR A 11 -26.74 14.12 -85.06
C TYR A 11 -27.60 12.88 -85.36
N PRO A 12 -28.88 13.01 -85.77
CA PRO A 12 -29.69 11.87 -86.20
C PRO A 12 -29.43 11.58 -87.69
N VAL A 13 -28.67 10.53 -87.98
CA VAL A 13 -28.63 9.94 -89.32
C VAL A 13 -29.77 8.94 -89.44
N SER A 14 -30.69 9.24 -90.35
CA SER A 14 -31.85 8.45 -90.74
C SER A 14 -31.45 7.14 -91.40
N GLY A 15 -31.95 6.02 -90.87
CA GLY A 15 -31.99 4.73 -91.58
C GLY A 15 -31.32 3.58 -90.82
N ASN A 16 -32.13 2.60 -90.42
CA ASN A 16 -31.82 1.32 -89.76
C ASN A 16 -31.72 1.34 -88.22
N SER A 17 -32.51 0.42 -87.64
CA SER A 17 -32.70 -0.13 -86.28
C SER A 17 -31.65 0.02 -85.14
N SER A 18 -30.57 0.79 -85.30
CA SER A 18 -29.42 0.81 -84.40
C SER A 18 -29.55 1.69 -83.15
N PHE A 19 -30.54 2.60 -83.07
CA PHE A 19 -30.71 3.43 -81.87
C PHE A 19 -31.05 2.60 -80.63
N PHE A 20 -31.98 1.66 -80.77
CA PHE A 20 -32.35 0.77 -79.68
C PHE A 20 -31.21 -0.18 -79.31
N GLU A 21 -30.45 -0.67 -80.29
CA GLU A 21 -29.27 -1.52 -80.03
C GLU A 21 -28.18 -0.74 -79.26
N ASN A 22 -27.85 0.48 -79.68
CA ASN A 22 -26.87 1.33 -79.02
C ASN A 22 -27.32 1.78 -77.62
N LEU A 23 -28.62 2.10 -77.44
CA LEU A 23 -29.20 2.41 -76.15
C LEU A 23 -29.12 1.20 -75.20
N LEU A 24 -29.44 0.00 -75.69
CA LEU A 24 -29.46 -1.23 -74.90
C LEU A 24 -28.02 -1.64 -74.51
N ILE A 25 -27.06 -1.50 -75.42
CA ILE A 25 -25.63 -1.68 -75.12
C ILE A 25 -25.15 -0.67 -74.06
N ALA A 26 -25.54 0.60 -74.17
CA ALA A 26 -25.19 1.63 -73.19
C ALA A 26 -25.83 1.37 -71.82
N VAL A 27 -27.09 0.92 -71.78
CA VAL A 27 -27.79 0.55 -70.54
C VAL A 27 -27.16 -0.69 -69.90
N ILE A 28 -26.85 -1.73 -70.66
CA ILE A 28 -26.15 -2.92 -70.16
C ILE A 28 -24.76 -2.54 -69.63
N GLY A 29 -24.01 -1.72 -70.38
CA GLY A 29 -22.70 -1.21 -69.95
C GLY A 29 -22.79 -0.41 -68.65
N ALA A 30 -23.79 0.47 -68.52
CA ALA A 30 -24.02 1.25 -67.31
C ALA A 30 -24.45 0.36 -66.12
N VAL A 31 -25.26 -0.66 -66.34
CA VAL A 31 -25.67 -1.64 -65.30
C VAL A 31 -24.49 -2.48 -64.85
N ILE A 32 -23.66 -2.97 -65.77
CA ILE A 32 -22.44 -3.72 -65.45
C ILE A 32 -21.44 -2.84 -64.69
N GLY A 33 -21.21 -1.61 -65.17
CA GLY A 33 -20.31 -0.65 -64.52
C GLY A 33 -20.77 -0.28 -63.11
N SER A 34 -22.07 0.01 -62.95
CA SER A 34 -22.66 0.32 -61.64
C SER A 34 -22.65 -0.88 -60.70
N GLY A 35 -22.95 -2.08 -61.22
CA GLY A 35 -22.91 -3.33 -60.46
C GLY A 35 -21.49 -3.67 -59.97
N ALA A 36 -20.49 -3.53 -60.84
CA ALA A 36 -19.08 -3.70 -60.48
C ALA A 36 -18.63 -2.68 -59.42
N ALA A 37 -19.03 -1.42 -59.56
CA ALA A 37 -18.73 -0.38 -58.57
C ALA A 37 -19.36 -0.67 -57.19
N ILE A 38 -20.64 -1.08 -57.16
CA ILE A 38 -21.33 -1.49 -55.92
C ILE A 38 -20.64 -2.69 -55.27
N TRP A 39 -20.25 -3.68 -56.07
CA TRP A 39 -19.54 -4.87 -55.59
C TRP A 39 -18.16 -4.54 -55.00
N ILE A 40 -17.37 -3.70 -55.69
CA ILE A 40 -16.08 -3.21 -55.19
C ILE A 40 -16.28 -2.43 -53.89
N PHE A 41 -17.26 -1.51 -53.83
CA PHE A 41 -17.57 -0.75 -52.63
C PHE A 41 -17.95 -1.66 -51.45
N TYR A 42 -18.77 -2.68 -51.69
CA TYR A 42 -19.13 -3.67 -50.68
C TYR A 42 -17.92 -4.48 -50.17
N GLN A 43 -17.04 -4.93 -51.08
CA GLN A 43 -15.80 -5.62 -50.71
C GLN A 43 -14.86 -4.73 -49.90
N THR A 44 -14.69 -3.47 -50.31
CA THR A 44 -13.90 -2.47 -49.58
C THR A 44 -14.45 -2.25 -48.18
N LEU A 45 -15.77 -2.03 -48.03
CA LEU A 45 -16.41 -1.92 -46.72
C LEU A 45 -16.19 -3.15 -45.84
N LYS A 46 -16.27 -4.35 -46.42
CA LYS A 46 -16.03 -5.61 -45.68
C LYS A 46 -14.57 -5.75 -45.25
N SER A 47 -13.63 -5.39 -46.13
CA SER A 47 -12.19 -5.39 -45.85
C SER A 47 -11.84 -4.39 -44.75
N ASP A 48 -12.37 -3.16 -44.86
CA ASP A 48 -12.16 -2.09 -43.88
C ASP A 48 -12.73 -2.44 -42.52
N ARG A 49 -13.93 -3.03 -42.47
CA ARG A 49 -14.52 -3.56 -41.23
C ARG A 49 -13.67 -4.67 -40.62
N LYS A 50 -13.08 -5.54 -41.43
CA LYS A 50 -12.18 -6.60 -40.93
C LYS A 50 -10.87 -6.02 -40.41
N LYS A 51 -10.29 -5.03 -41.09
CA LYS A 51 -9.08 -4.35 -40.68
C LYS A 51 -9.28 -3.55 -39.39
N SER A 52 -10.39 -2.80 -39.28
CA SER A 52 -10.71 -2.03 -38.08
C SER A 52 -10.96 -2.94 -36.87
N ARG A 53 -11.67 -4.06 -37.04
CA ARG A 53 -11.84 -5.07 -35.99
C ARG A 53 -10.51 -5.68 -35.54
N LYS A 54 -9.61 -6.00 -36.48
CA LYS A 54 -8.27 -6.52 -36.14
C LYS A 54 -7.46 -5.50 -35.35
N LEU A 55 -7.44 -4.25 -35.78
CA LEU A 55 -6.72 -3.17 -35.09
C LEU A 55 -7.31 -2.91 -33.70
N LYS A 56 -8.64 -2.92 -33.57
CA LYS A 56 -9.31 -2.80 -32.28
C LYS A 56 -8.91 -3.95 -31.36
N ASN A 57 -9.02 -5.19 -31.82
CA ASN A 57 -8.65 -6.36 -31.01
C ASN A 57 -7.19 -6.32 -30.57
N GLN A 58 -6.26 -5.91 -31.44
CA GLN A 58 -4.84 -5.74 -31.09
C GLN A 58 -4.66 -4.69 -30.00
N ARG A 59 -5.30 -3.52 -30.15
CA ARG A 59 -5.27 -2.45 -29.14
C ARG A 59 -5.84 -2.94 -27.79
N ASP A 60 -6.96 -3.65 -27.80
CA ASP A 60 -7.59 -4.19 -26.60
C ASP A 60 -6.68 -5.21 -25.90
N GLU A 61 -6.03 -6.09 -26.67
CA GLU A 61 -5.06 -7.05 -26.14
C GLU A 61 -3.83 -6.38 -25.52
N GLU A 62 -3.26 -5.36 -26.17
CA GLU A 62 -2.13 -4.59 -25.64
C GLU A 62 -2.50 -3.84 -24.35
N LEU A 63 -3.67 -3.21 -24.34
CA LEU A 63 -4.20 -2.50 -23.18
C LEU A 63 -4.37 -3.45 -21.99
N LEU A 64 -5.00 -4.61 -22.21
CA LEU A 64 -5.19 -5.61 -21.16
C LEU A 64 -3.88 -6.26 -20.73
N ARG A 65 -2.92 -6.46 -21.63
CA ARG A 65 -1.58 -6.98 -21.29
C ARG A 65 -0.85 -6.00 -20.37
N TYR A 66 -0.88 -4.71 -20.68
CA TYR A 66 -0.28 -3.69 -19.83
C TYR A 66 -0.98 -3.60 -18.46
N PHE A 67 -2.32 -3.60 -18.44
CA PHE A 67 -3.10 -3.65 -17.20
C PHE A 67 -2.75 -4.89 -16.34
N CYS A 68 -2.60 -6.07 -16.95
CA CYS A 68 -2.15 -7.28 -16.26
C CYS A 68 -0.74 -7.15 -15.68
N ALA A 69 0.18 -6.50 -16.39
CA ALA A 69 1.54 -6.26 -15.88
C ALA A 69 1.50 -5.39 -14.61
N LEU A 70 0.68 -4.33 -14.62
CA LEU A 70 0.45 -3.50 -13.42
C LEU A 70 -0.16 -4.32 -12.28
N LEU A 71 -1.21 -5.09 -12.54
CA LEU A 71 -1.84 -5.96 -11.51
C LEU A 71 -0.84 -6.93 -10.88
N ARG A 72 0.06 -7.54 -11.67
CA ARG A 72 1.11 -8.44 -11.12
C ARG A 72 2.08 -7.70 -10.21
N ASN A 73 2.51 -6.51 -10.61
CA ASN A 73 3.40 -5.71 -9.79
C ASN A 73 2.73 -5.27 -8.49
N ILE A 74 1.44 -4.90 -8.55
CA ILE A 74 0.63 -4.57 -7.39
C ILE A 74 0.56 -5.78 -6.46
N LEU A 75 0.20 -6.97 -6.94
CA LEU A 75 0.17 -8.20 -6.13
C LEU A 75 1.53 -8.50 -5.47
N LYS A 76 2.63 -8.39 -6.22
CA LYS A 76 4.00 -8.57 -5.68
C LYS A 76 4.32 -7.54 -4.59
N PHE A 77 3.91 -6.30 -4.81
CA PHE A 77 4.08 -5.21 -3.85
C PHE A 77 3.26 -5.46 -2.59
N THR A 78 1.97 -5.78 -2.71
CA THR A 78 1.06 -6.08 -1.60
C THR A 78 1.63 -7.21 -0.73
N ASN A 79 2.11 -8.28 -1.36
CA ASN A 79 2.74 -9.39 -0.64
C ASN A 79 4.01 -8.96 0.11
N GLY A 80 4.82 -8.06 -0.46
CA GLY A 80 5.98 -7.51 0.23
C GLY A 80 5.61 -6.57 1.38
N GLN A 81 4.64 -5.68 1.16
CA GLN A 81 4.24 -4.65 2.12
C GLN A 81 3.57 -5.26 3.36
N LYS A 82 2.71 -6.27 3.18
CA LYS A 82 2.07 -6.95 4.31
C LYS A 82 3.10 -7.64 5.23
N GLN A 83 4.16 -8.21 4.65
CA GLN A 83 5.22 -8.82 5.46
C GLN A 83 6.03 -7.77 6.23
N ASP A 84 6.26 -6.59 5.63
CA ASP A 84 6.90 -5.48 6.33
C ASP A 84 6.03 -4.99 7.52
N TYR A 85 4.69 -4.99 7.38
CA TYR A 85 3.76 -4.71 8.49
C TYR A 85 3.83 -5.75 9.61
N LEU A 86 3.80 -7.04 9.26
CA LEU A 86 3.91 -8.12 10.25
C LEU A 86 5.24 -8.06 11.01
N ASN A 87 6.34 -7.81 10.31
CA ASN A 87 7.67 -7.69 10.93
C ASN A 87 7.75 -6.48 11.86
N PHE A 88 7.16 -5.36 11.47
CA PHE A 88 7.07 -4.17 12.31
C PHE A 88 6.25 -4.42 13.59
N ALA A 89 5.08 -5.05 13.48
CA ALA A 89 4.27 -5.41 14.64
C ALA A 89 5.04 -6.31 15.62
N LYS A 90 5.72 -7.35 15.12
CA LYS A 90 6.55 -8.24 15.95
C LYS A 90 7.70 -7.51 16.62
N ALA A 91 8.32 -6.54 15.94
CA ALA A 91 9.41 -5.75 16.50
C ALA A 91 8.93 -4.86 17.67
N LEU A 92 7.76 -4.23 17.51
CA LEU A 92 7.10 -3.45 18.57
C LEU A 92 6.78 -4.31 19.79
N GLU A 93 6.18 -5.50 19.59
CA GLU A 93 5.85 -6.42 20.68
C GLU A 93 7.09 -6.91 21.43
N ALA A 94 8.15 -7.28 20.69
CA ALA A 94 9.38 -7.78 21.27
C ALA A 94 10.12 -6.71 22.08
N LYS A 95 10.08 -5.45 21.63
CA LYS A 95 10.84 -4.35 22.21
C LYS A 95 10.03 -3.04 22.26
N PRO A 96 9.01 -2.95 23.13
CA PRO A 96 8.05 -1.85 23.13
C PRO A 96 8.62 -0.49 23.57
N TYR A 97 9.85 -0.45 24.10
CA TYR A 97 10.47 0.78 24.59
C TYR A 97 11.50 1.38 23.61
N GLU A 98 11.78 0.67 22.52
CA GLU A 98 12.68 1.08 21.45
C GLU A 98 11.92 1.77 20.31
N THR A 99 12.60 2.61 19.52
CA THR A 99 12.02 3.14 18.29
C THR A 99 12.09 2.07 17.21
N HIS A 100 10.97 1.81 16.55
CA HIS A 100 10.91 0.92 15.39
C HIS A 100 10.43 1.71 14.18
N LEU A 101 10.96 1.40 13.01
CA LEU A 101 10.54 2.01 11.76
C LEU A 101 9.89 0.96 10.88
N VAL A 102 8.67 1.23 10.43
CA VAL A 102 8.03 0.42 9.41
C VAL A 102 8.66 0.72 8.04
N ARG A 103 8.89 -0.33 7.26
CA ARG A 103 9.38 -0.19 5.89
C ARG A 103 8.20 -0.01 4.95
N TYR A 104 8.12 1.15 4.31
CA TYR A 104 7.20 1.37 3.20
C TYR A 104 7.89 1.11 1.88
N ARG A 105 7.30 0.22 1.09
CA ARG A 105 7.70 0.01 -0.30
C ARG A 105 7.12 1.13 -1.15
N VAL A 106 7.84 1.51 -2.19
CA VAL A 106 7.37 2.48 -3.16
C VAL A 106 6.77 1.73 -4.34
N ASN A 107 5.49 1.98 -4.61
CA ASN A 107 4.80 1.48 -5.79
C ASN A 107 3.79 2.54 -6.25
N HIS A 108 3.84 2.87 -7.54
CA HIS A 108 2.93 3.83 -8.16
C HIS A 108 1.95 3.16 -9.14
N ASP A 109 1.98 1.84 -9.27
CA ASP A 109 1.16 1.06 -10.20
C ASP A 109 -0.33 1.12 -9.86
N ILE A 110 -0.71 1.16 -8.57
CA ILE A 110 -2.12 1.39 -8.16
C ILE A 110 -2.61 2.72 -8.75
N ARG A 111 -1.86 3.80 -8.54
CA ARG A 111 -2.17 5.13 -9.09
C ARG A 111 -2.11 5.16 -10.61
N ARG A 112 -1.20 4.41 -11.24
CA ARG A 112 -1.14 4.28 -12.71
C ARG A 112 -2.42 3.65 -13.23
N VAL A 113 -2.89 2.55 -12.62
CA VAL A 113 -4.15 1.90 -12.98
C VAL A 113 -5.34 2.85 -12.83
N GLN A 114 -5.43 3.59 -11.72
CA GLN A 114 -6.52 4.54 -11.48
C GLN A 114 -6.54 5.68 -12.51
N LYS A 115 -5.38 6.08 -13.04
CA LYS A 115 -5.25 7.12 -14.08
C LYS A 115 -5.51 6.62 -15.50
N MET A 116 -5.55 5.31 -15.73
CA MET A 116 -5.88 4.78 -17.05
C MET A 116 -7.34 5.07 -17.39
N ASN A 117 -7.68 5.11 -18.68
CA ASN A 117 -9.07 5.23 -19.12
C ASN A 117 -9.85 3.95 -18.74
N GLN A 118 -10.52 3.99 -17.60
CA GLN A 118 -11.26 2.85 -17.04
C GLN A 118 -12.34 2.35 -18.01
N HIS A 119 -12.96 3.25 -18.78
CA HIS A 119 -13.97 2.88 -19.77
C HIS A 119 -13.36 2.07 -20.92
N GLU A 120 -12.20 2.46 -21.42
CA GLU A 120 -11.49 1.69 -22.45
C GLU A 120 -11.05 0.31 -21.95
N ILE A 121 -10.52 0.24 -20.73
CA ILE A 121 -10.12 -1.05 -20.14
C ILE A 121 -11.35 -1.94 -19.94
N TYR A 122 -12.45 -1.37 -19.46
CA TYR A 122 -13.71 -2.10 -19.26
C TYR A 122 -14.24 -2.67 -20.59
N GLN A 123 -14.30 -1.85 -21.64
CA GLN A 123 -14.72 -2.29 -22.97
C GLN A 123 -13.80 -3.40 -23.50
N ALA A 124 -12.49 -3.20 -23.44
CA ALA A 124 -11.51 -4.19 -23.85
C ALA A 124 -11.68 -5.50 -23.05
N TYR A 125 -11.91 -5.41 -21.74
CA TYR A 125 -12.15 -6.57 -20.88
C TYR A 125 -13.39 -7.35 -21.32
N LEU A 126 -14.53 -6.68 -21.52
CA LEU A 126 -15.77 -7.34 -21.92
C LEU A 126 -15.68 -7.96 -23.32
N ASP A 127 -15.04 -7.26 -24.26
CA ASP A 127 -14.83 -7.75 -25.62
C ASP A 127 -13.94 -9.02 -25.64
N GLN A 128 -13.01 -9.13 -24.69
CA GLN A 128 -12.02 -10.20 -24.62
C GLN A 128 -12.39 -11.36 -23.70
N MET A 129 -13.18 -11.11 -22.66
CA MET A 129 -13.48 -12.07 -21.59
C MET A 129 -14.94 -12.51 -21.57
N GLY A 130 -15.84 -11.70 -22.13
CA GLY A 130 -17.28 -11.91 -22.13
C GLY A 130 -18.03 -10.77 -21.47
N SER A 131 -19.32 -10.67 -21.77
CA SER A 131 -20.23 -9.62 -21.30
C SER A 131 -21.30 -10.13 -20.35
N LYS A 132 -21.05 -11.26 -19.66
CA LYS A 132 -21.99 -11.78 -18.66
C LYS A 132 -21.91 -10.92 -17.40
N ASP A 133 -22.98 -10.85 -16.62
CA ASP A 133 -23.00 -10.15 -15.33
C ASP A 133 -21.86 -10.60 -14.40
N THR A 134 -21.48 -11.88 -14.47
CA THR A 134 -20.35 -12.42 -13.72
C THR A 134 -19.02 -11.80 -14.11
N ASP A 135 -18.82 -11.46 -15.38
CA ASP A 135 -17.58 -10.87 -15.90
C ASP A 135 -17.52 -9.38 -15.55
N ILE A 136 -18.67 -8.68 -15.66
CA ILE A 136 -18.83 -7.29 -15.21
C ILE A 136 -18.51 -7.19 -13.71
N ASN A 137 -19.12 -8.04 -12.88
CA ASN A 137 -18.89 -8.04 -11.44
C ASN A 137 -17.44 -8.35 -11.06
N ARG A 138 -16.75 -9.23 -11.81
CA ARG A 138 -15.33 -9.51 -11.60
C ARG A 138 -14.47 -8.28 -11.90
N PHE A 139 -14.74 -7.58 -13.00
CA PHE A 139 -14.02 -6.38 -13.37
C PHE A 139 -14.19 -5.28 -12.33
N THR A 140 -15.42 -5.00 -11.92
CA THR A 140 -15.71 -3.99 -10.89
C THR A 140 -15.00 -4.33 -9.57
N ALA A 141 -15.05 -5.60 -9.15
CA ALA A 141 -14.36 -6.05 -7.95
C ALA A 141 -12.84 -5.86 -7.99
N ILE A 142 -12.20 -5.98 -9.16
CA ILE A 142 -10.76 -5.69 -9.30
C ILE A 142 -10.49 -4.23 -8.93
N TYR A 143 -11.24 -3.28 -9.51
CA TYR A 143 -11.06 -1.85 -9.21
C TYR A 143 -11.40 -1.51 -7.75
N SER A 144 -12.51 -2.04 -7.22
CA SER A 144 -12.87 -1.83 -5.82
C SER A 144 -11.77 -2.31 -4.86
N ASN A 145 -11.15 -3.45 -5.14
CA ASN A 145 -10.05 -3.97 -4.32
C ASN A 145 -8.76 -3.12 -4.44
N LEU A 146 -8.50 -2.54 -5.61
CA LEU A 146 -7.38 -1.61 -5.80
C LEU A 146 -7.58 -0.30 -5.04
N ASP A 147 -8.79 0.26 -5.08
CA ASP A 147 -9.12 1.48 -4.34
C ASP A 147 -9.05 1.26 -2.84
N PHE A 148 -9.60 0.13 -2.36
CA PHE A 148 -9.51 -0.23 -0.95
C PHE A 148 -8.06 -0.43 -0.50
N LEU A 149 -7.22 -1.05 -1.34
CA LEU A 149 -5.79 -1.21 -1.06
C LEU A 149 -5.08 0.15 -0.94
N ASP A 150 -5.37 1.13 -1.80
CA ASP A 150 -4.80 2.49 -1.72
C ASP A 150 -5.18 3.17 -0.39
N VAL A 151 -6.47 3.09 -0.01
CA VAL A 151 -6.96 3.61 1.26
C VAL A 151 -6.29 2.95 2.46
N LEU A 152 -6.11 1.63 2.46
CA LEU A 152 -5.43 0.93 3.56
C LEU A 152 -3.96 1.31 3.68
N ILE A 153 -3.25 1.54 2.57
CA ILE A 153 -1.85 2.00 2.60
C ILE A 153 -1.76 3.37 3.28
N ASP A 154 -2.65 4.28 2.93
CA ASP A 154 -2.67 5.63 3.50
C ASP A 154 -3.12 5.62 4.97
N ALA A 155 -4.09 4.78 5.34
CA ALA A 155 -4.50 4.57 6.73
C ALA A 155 -3.33 4.06 7.59
N ALA A 156 -2.63 3.02 7.13
CA ALA A 156 -1.47 2.47 7.84
C ALA A 156 -0.34 3.49 8.01
N ARG A 157 -0.11 4.35 7.01
CA ARG A 157 0.87 5.46 7.11
C ARG A 157 0.48 6.47 8.17
N SER A 158 -0.74 6.97 8.10
CA SER A 158 -1.27 7.95 9.05
C SER A 158 -1.22 7.43 10.48
N GLU A 159 -1.66 6.18 10.69
CA GLU A 159 -1.66 5.57 12.02
C GLU A 159 -0.24 5.33 12.55
N ASN A 160 0.72 4.93 11.71
CA ASN A 160 2.11 4.84 12.15
C ASN A 160 2.69 6.20 12.53
N GLU A 161 2.42 7.26 11.74
CA GLU A 161 2.91 8.61 12.08
C GLU A 161 2.36 9.08 13.43
N LEU A 162 1.04 8.92 13.65
CA LEU A 162 0.39 9.27 14.91
C LEU A 162 0.89 8.41 16.07
N GLY A 163 0.91 7.08 15.89
CA GLY A 163 1.35 6.13 16.90
C GLY A 163 2.81 6.35 17.33
N GLN A 164 3.72 6.54 16.36
CA GLN A 164 5.13 6.83 16.65
C GLN A 164 5.31 8.15 17.39
N LYS A 165 4.53 9.18 17.02
CA LYS A 165 4.54 10.47 17.71
C LYS A 165 4.11 10.31 19.16
N HIS A 166 2.98 9.65 19.43
CA HIS A 166 2.48 9.40 20.78
C HIS A 166 3.47 8.60 21.63
N ILE A 167 4.04 7.52 21.09
CA ILE A 167 5.06 6.72 21.78
C ILE A 167 6.29 7.58 22.10
N THR A 168 6.74 8.39 21.16
CA THR A 168 7.90 9.27 21.35
C THR A 168 7.66 10.32 22.44
N GLU A 169 6.49 10.96 22.43
CA GLU A 169 6.07 11.92 23.47
C GLU A 169 6.03 11.28 24.85
N ARG A 170 5.44 10.08 24.98
CA ARG A 170 5.42 9.35 26.26
C ARG A 170 6.81 8.93 26.73
N ARG A 171 7.70 8.54 25.82
CA ARG A 171 9.11 8.23 26.14
C ARG A 171 9.83 9.45 26.69
N PHE A 172 9.61 10.62 26.11
CA PHE A 172 10.14 11.88 26.63
C PHE A 172 9.55 12.23 28.00
N GLN A 173 8.23 12.08 28.17
CA GLN A 173 7.56 12.29 29.45
C GLN A 173 8.14 11.38 30.54
N TYR A 174 8.31 10.09 30.25
CA TYR A 174 8.91 9.14 31.20
C TYR A 174 10.32 9.55 31.61
N LYS A 175 11.17 9.97 30.65
CA LYS A 175 12.52 10.47 30.97
C LYS A 175 12.48 11.64 31.94
N ASN A 176 11.61 12.62 31.69
CA ASN A 176 11.46 13.78 32.57
C ASN A 176 10.93 13.39 33.97
N GLU A 177 10.01 12.43 34.06
CA GLU A 177 9.48 11.94 35.34
C GLU A 177 10.52 11.16 36.13
N ALA A 178 11.30 10.29 35.46
CA ALA A 178 12.38 9.55 36.09
C ALA A 178 13.52 10.47 36.55
N GLU A 179 13.86 11.51 35.77
CA GLU A 179 14.84 12.52 36.15
C GLU A 179 14.38 13.34 37.35
N LYS A 180 13.10 13.75 37.38
CA LYS A 180 12.50 14.42 38.55
C LYS A 180 12.59 13.56 39.80
N LEU A 181 12.27 12.27 39.69
CA LEU A 181 12.44 11.32 40.80
C LEU A 181 13.88 11.25 41.26
N LEU A 182 14.84 11.12 40.33
CA LEU A 182 16.26 11.02 40.65
C LEU A 182 16.76 12.28 41.37
N ASN A 183 16.41 13.46 40.86
CA ASN A 183 16.78 14.73 41.48
C ASN A 183 16.14 14.89 42.86
N TYR A 184 14.87 14.51 43.01
CA TYR A 184 14.18 14.58 44.30
C TYR A 184 14.82 13.66 45.34
N VAL A 185 15.12 12.40 44.97
CA VAL A 185 15.83 11.45 45.85
C VAL A 185 17.20 12.00 46.24
N GLY A 186 17.96 12.56 45.29
CA GLY A 186 19.25 13.18 45.56
C GLY A 186 19.15 14.36 46.55
N LEU A 187 18.18 15.25 46.37
CA LEU A 187 17.93 16.35 47.30
C LEU A 187 17.48 15.85 48.68
N PHE A 188 16.65 14.81 48.71
CA PHE A 188 16.15 14.22 49.94
C PHE A 188 17.28 13.64 50.80
N ILE A 189 18.17 12.83 50.22
CA ILE A 189 19.32 12.28 50.93
C ILE A 189 20.32 13.38 51.36
N GLU A 190 20.50 14.42 50.56
CA GLU A 190 21.35 15.56 50.92
C GLU A 190 20.78 16.38 52.07
N ASN A 191 19.46 16.56 52.12
CA ASN A 191 18.79 17.23 53.24
C ASN A 191 18.95 16.43 54.53
N ILE A 192 18.75 15.10 54.49
CA ILE A 192 19.00 14.23 55.65
C ILE A 192 20.45 14.37 56.14
N ARG A 193 21.43 14.34 55.21
CA ARG A 193 22.86 14.51 55.53
C ARG A 193 23.14 15.84 56.22
N LYS A 194 22.58 16.94 55.71
CA LYS A 194 22.77 18.29 56.29
C LYS A 194 22.12 18.44 57.65
N SER A 195 20.96 17.82 57.86
CA SER A 195 20.25 17.87 59.14
C SER A 195 20.86 16.96 60.21
N ASN A 196 21.65 15.94 59.82
CA ASN A 196 22.19 14.92 60.73
C ASN A 196 23.69 14.66 60.46
N LEU A 197 24.52 15.70 60.53
CA LEU A 197 25.91 15.69 60.04
C LEU A 197 26.78 14.52 60.55
N GLU A 198 26.55 14.03 61.76
CA GLU A 198 27.38 12.99 62.39
C GLU A 198 26.74 11.60 62.33
N THR A 199 25.41 11.51 62.14
CA THR A 199 24.64 10.26 62.29
C THR A 199 23.86 9.87 61.04
N TYR A 200 23.96 10.63 59.94
CA TYR A 200 23.21 10.34 58.72
C TYR A 200 23.48 8.95 58.13
N THR A 201 24.67 8.39 58.35
CA THR A 201 25.03 7.02 57.93
C THR A 201 24.30 5.93 58.72
N GLU A 202 23.68 6.28 59.85
CA GLU A 202 22.86 5.39 60.66
C GLU A 202 21.37 5.48 60.29
N ILE A 203 20.96 6.50 59.53
CA ILE A 203 19.57 6.71 59.13
C ILE A 203 19.21 5.72 58.00
N PRO A 204 18.33 4.72 58.25
CA PRO A 204 18.17 3.60 57.32
C PRO A 204 17.69 4.03 55.92
N VAL A 205 16.79 5.01 55.83
CA VAL A 205 16.29 5.53 54.55
C VAL A 205 17.38 6.23 53.74
N TRP A 206 18.32 6.90 54.40
CA TRP A 206 19.45 7.54 53.72
C TRP A 206 20.38 6.48 53.13
N VAL A 207 20.74 5.46 53.93
CA VAL A 207 21.64 4.37 53.49
C VAL A 207 21.05 3.66 52.27
N ALA A 208 19.77 3.27 52.36
CA ALA A 208 19.10 2.53 51.29
C ALA A 208 19.02 3.34 49.99
N LEU A 209 18.55 4.59 50.05
CA LEU A 209 18.40 5.45 48.86
C LEU A 209 19.75 5.86 48.27
N ASN A 210 20.75 6.17 49.10
CA ASN A 210 22.09 6.51 48.63
C ASN A 210 22.76 5.32 47.93
N GLN A 211 22.58 4.09 48.46
CA GLN A 211 23.08 2.88 47.82
C GLN A 211 22.42 2.63 46.45
N LEU A 212 21.10 2.84 46.33
CA LEU A 212 20.39 2.72 45.06
C LEU A 212 20.86 3.77 44.05
N LEU A 213 21.00 5.02 44.48
CA LEU A 213 21.49 6.11 43.63
C LEU A 213 22.91 5.84 43.14
N GLY A 214 23.83 5.46 44.04
CA GLY A 214 25.19 5.08 43.70
C GLY A 214 25.25 3.90 42.74
N SER A 215 24.48 2.84 43.01
CA SER A 215 24.40 1.65 42.15
C SER A 215 23.89 1.97 40.75
N TYR A 216 22.87 2.83 40.64
CA TYR A 216 22.32 3.28 39.36
C TYR A 216 23.38 3.99 38.52
N HIS A 217 24.15 4.91 39.12
CA HIS A 217 25.19 5.66 38.40
C HIS A 217 26.42 4.81 38.04
N ILE A 218 26.88 3.93 38.93
CA ILE A 218 28.07 3.09 38.70
C ILE A 218 27.81 2.08 37.58
N LYS A 219 26.62 1.47 37.54
CA LYS A 219 26.28 0.42 36.57
C LYS A 219 25.69 0.95 35.26
N ARG A 220 25.63 2.28 35.08
CA ARG A 220 25.01 2.92 33.93
C ARG A 220 25.87 2.74 32.68
N THR A 221 25.55 1.73 31.87
CA THR A 221 26.20 1.49 30.57
C THR A 221 25.52 2.22 29.42
N ASP A 222 24.21 2.42 29.50
CA ASP A 222 23.43 3.17 28.50
C ASP A 222 22.48 4.16 29.19
N ALA A 223 22.78 5.44 29.03
CA ALA A 223 22.01 6.53 29.59
C ALA A 223 20.62 6.69 28.97
N SER A 224 20.37 6.09 27.80
CA SER A 224 19.16 6.26 27.02
C SER A 224 18.13 5.13 27.20
N SER A 225 18.54 3.99 27.76
CA SER A 225 17.68 2.83 27.96
C SER A 225 16.63 3.07 29.04
N LEU A 226 15.37 3.21 28.61
CA LEU A 226 14.24 3.39 29.52
C LEU A 226 14.04 2.17 30.41
N THR A 227 14.25 0.98 29.86
CA THR A 227 14.15 -0.29 30.60
C THR A 227 15.17 -0.34 31.73
N TYR A 228 16.42 0.10 31.47
CA TYR A 228 17.45 0.18 32.50
C TYR A 228 17.04 1.15 33.61
N VAL A 229 16.61 2.37 33.27
CA VAL A 229 16.16 3.35 34.27
C VAL A 229 15.02 2.80 35.13
N GLN A 230 14.05 2.13 34.52
CA GLN A 230 12.94 1.54 35.24
C GLN A 230 13.39 0.43 36.20
N GLN A 231 14.27 -0.47 35.75
CA GLN A 231 14.67 -1.66 36.51
C GLN A 231 15.75 -1.38 37.55
N ALA A 232 16.71 -0.51 37.24
CA ALA A 232 17.86 -0.23 38.09
C ALA A 232 17.60 0.89 39.11
N PHE A 233 16.59 1.74 38.88
CA PHE A 233 16.33 2.88 39.76
C PHE A 233 14.86 3.02 40.17
N VAL A 234 13.94 3.27 39.23
CA VAL A 234 12.54 3.61 39.57
C VAL A 234 11.85 2.52 40.38
N LYS A 235 11.92 1.25 39.94
CA LYS A 235 11.32 0.12 40.66
C LYS A 235 11.99 -0.15 42.02
N PRO A 236 13.34 -0.24 42.12
CA PRO A 236 14.00 -0.42 43.41
C PRO A 236 13.68 0.66 44.44
N VAL A 237 13.66 1.94 44.04
CA VAL A 237 13.27 3.05 44.93
C VAL A 237 11.83 2.84 45.41
N GLY A 238 10.90 2.56 44.48
CA GLY A 238 9.51 2.27 44.83
C GLY A 238 9.35 1.10 45.80
N HIS A 239 10.07 0.01 45.58
CA HIS A 239 10.02 -1.17 46.43
C HIS A 239 10.56 -0.89 47.84
N THR A 240 11.70 -0.22 47.92
CA THR A 240 12.36 0.15 49.18
C THR A 240 11.46 1.05 50.00
N ILE A 241 10.92 2.12 49.41
CA ILE A 241 10.04 3.03 50.14
C ILE A 241 8.74 2.32 50.56
N MET A 242 8.12 1.53 49.69
CA MET A 242 6.84 0.88 49.99
C MET A 242 6.94 -0.19 51.09
N ASN A 243 8.07 -0.89 51.18
CA ASN A 243 8.24 -1.99 52.12
C ASN A 243 8.86 -1.54 53.44
N ASP A 244 9.87 -0.68 53.38
CA ASP A 244 10.73 -0.39 54.53
C ASP A 244 10.43 0.99 55.15
N PHE A 245 9.83 1.91 54.37
CA PHE A 245 9.70 3.33 54.74
C PHE A 245 8.31 3.93 54.46
N ARG A 246 7.27 3.09 54.37
CA ARG A 246 5.91 3.50 53.98
C ARG A 246 5.30 4.54 54.91
N ASP A 247 5.61 4.43 56.20
CA ASP A 247 5.00 5.27 57.24
C ASP A 247 5.72 6.62 57.42
N LEU A 248 6.83 6.86 56.72
CA LEU A 248 7.53 8.14 56.75
C LEU A 248 6.80 9.17 55.86
N PRO A 249 6.22 10.24 56.43
CA PRO A 249 5.50 11.25 55.65
C PRO A 249 6.34 11.84 54.52
N GLU A 250 7.64 12.02 54.76
CA GLU A 250 8.60 12.59 53.83
C GLU A 250 8.82 11.71 52.58
N CYS A 251 8.49 10.42 52.65
CA CYS A 251 8.60 9.49 51.53
C CYS A 251 7.38 9.48 50.60
N THR A 252 6.30 10.17 50.98
CA THR A 252 5.06 10.22 50.21
C THR A 252 5.27 10.80 48.81
N GLU A 253 6.04 11.88 48.69
CA GLU A 253 6.32 12.53 47.41
C GLU A 253 7.16 11.64 46.48
N ILE A 254 8.16 10.93 47.03
CA ILE A 254 8.96 9.93 46.29
C ILE A 254 8.03 8.87 45.69
N MET A 255 7.07 8.36 46.48
CA MET A 255 6.13 7.37 45.97
C MET A 255 5.19 7.90 44.90
N GLN A 256 4.75 9.16 44.99
CA GLN A 256 3.95 9.77 43.93
C GLN A 256 4.73 9.85 42.62
N LEU A 257 6.00 10.27 42.67
CA LEU A 257 6.89 10.32 41.51
C LEU A 257 7.18 8.93 40.92
N VAL A 258 7.45 7.93 41.77
CA VAL A 258 7.61 6.53 41.35
C VAL A 258 6.36 6.02 40.64
N LYS A 259 5.18 6.24 41.22
CA LYS A 259 3.90 5.81 40.64
C LYS A 259 3.69 6.45 39.27
N LYS A 260 3.93 7.75 39.16
CA LYS A 260 3.79 8.50 37.91
C LYS A 260 4.71 7.95 36.82
N ALA A 261 6.02 7.84 37.11
CA ALA A 261 7.00 7.32 36.18
C ALA A 261 6.68 5.87 35.76
N THR A 262 6.31 5.00 36.71
CA THR A 262 5.95 3.60 36.43
C THR A 262 4.68 3.47 35.59
N HIS A 263 3.69 4.35 35.82
CA HIS A 263 2.48 4.39 35.02
C HIS A 263 2.79 4.82 33.57
N THR A 264 3.55 5.90 33.39
CA THR A 264 3.99 6.36 32.06
C THR A 264 4.81 5.28 31.35
N PHE A 265 5.73 4.61 32.05
CA PHE A 265 6.49 3.48 31.50
C PHE A 265 5.58 2.34 31.01
N SER A 266 4.55 1.99 31.80
CA SER A 266 3.60 0.95 31.42
C SER A 266 2.77 1.35 30.20
N ASN A 267 2.37 2.62 30.11
CA ASN A 267 1.59 3.13 28.99
C ASN A 267 2.38 3.12 27.68
N ILE A 268 3.71 3.32 27.70
CA ILE A 268 4.54 3.16 26.48
C ILE A 268 4.39 1.74 25.90
N LYS A 269 4.35 0.73 26.77
CA LYS A 269 4.14 -0.66 26.34
C LYS A 269 2.73 -0.89 25.80
N LEU A 270 1.73 -0.31 26.45
CA LEU A 270 0.34 -0.39 25.99
C LEU A 270 0.20 0.22 24.59
N ASP A 271 0.62 1.46 24.40
CA ASP A 271 0.57 2.16 23.11
C ASP A 271 1.33 1.39 22.01
N SER A 272 2.50 0.83 22.34
CA SER A 272 3.28 0.02 21.38
C SER A 272 2.56 -1.29 21.01
N SER A 273 1.83 -1.88 21.96
CA SER A 273 1.04 -3.10 21.72
C SER A 273 -0.21 -2.79 20.89
N GLU A 274 -0.89 -1.68 21.17
CA GLU A 274 -2.02 -1.20 20.37
C GLU A 274 -1.59 -0.93 18.93
N LEU A 275 -0.49 -0.21 18.72
CA LEU A 275 0.07 0.02 17.39
C LEU A 275 0.48 -1.29 16.70
N ALA A 276 1.08 -2.24 17.43
CA ALA A 276 1.40 -3.55 16.87
C ALA A 276 0.14 -4.30 16.42
N ASN A 277 -0.93 -4.28 17.22
CA ASN A 277 -2.21 -4.91 16.88
C ASN A 277 -2.80 -4.31 15.60
N SER A 278 -2.82 -2.98 15.46
CA SER A 278 -3.29 -2.34 14.22
C SER A 278 -2.50 -2.81 13.00
N PHE A 279 -1.18 -2.97 13.13
CA PHE A 279 -0.34 -3.49 12.04
C PHE A 279 -0.53 -4.98 11.74
N GLN A 280 -0.93 -5.78 12.73
CA GLN A 280 -1.40 -7.16 12.50
C GLN A 280 -2.74 -7.18 11.78
N GLU A 281 -3.65 -6.26 12.11
CA GLU A 281 -4.92 -6.10 11.40
C GLU A 281 -4.69 -5.70 9.94
N TYR A 282 -3.82 -4.72 9.67
CA TYR A 282 -3.42 -4.36 8.30
C TYR A 282 -2.82 -5.54 7.54
N TYR A 283 -1.96 -6.35 8.17
CA TYR A 283 -1.46 -7.58 7.56
C TYR A 283 -2.59 -8.54 7.16
N SER A 284 -3.58 -8.71 8.04
CA SER A 284 -4.72 -9.60 7.80
C SER A 284 -5.61 -9.10 6.66
N GLU A 285 -5.90 -7.80 6.60
CA GLU A 285 -6.70 -7.18 5.55
C GLU A 285 -5.96 -7.22 4.19
N PHE A 286 -4.65 -6.96 4.17
CA PHE A 286 -3.85 -7.10 2.96
C PHE A 286 -3.85 -8.54 2.42
N ASN A 287 -3.84 -9.56 3.29
CA ASN A 287 -3.95 -10.95 2.86
C ASN A 287 -5.29 -11.22 2.17
N LYS A 288 -6.40 -10.79 2.81
CA LYS A 288 -7.74 -10.97 2.24
C LYS A 288 -7.85 -10.32 0.86
N ILE A 289 -7.42 -9.06 0.74
CA ILE A 289 -7.48 -8.33 -0.53
C ILE A 289 -6.58 -8.94 -1.59
N GLU A 290 -5.37 -9.39 -1.21
CA GLU A 290 -4.48 -10.07 -2.16
C GLU A 290 -5.15 -11.33 -2.73
N ASP A 291 -5.74 -12.16 -1.85
CA ASP A 291 -6.41 -13.40 -2.25
C ASP A 291 -7.62 -13.13 -3.14
N GLU A 292 -8.44 -12.14 -2.78
CA GLU A 292 -9.57 -11.73 -3.61
C GLU A 292 -9.12 -11.16 -4.95
N LEU A 293 -8.17 -10.23 -4.95
CA LEU A 293 -7.64 -9.62 -6.17
C LEU A 293 -7.04 -10.68 -7.09
N ARG A 294 -6.27 -11.63 -6.54
CA ARG A 294 -5.73 -12.78 -7.27
C ARG A 294 -6.84 -13.65 -7.83
N THR A 295 -7.87 -13.94 -7.06
CA THR A 295 -9.02 -14.77 -7.49
C THR A 295 -9.80 -14.10 -8.62
N LYS A 296 -10.17 -12.83 -8.47
CA LYS A 296 -10.95 -12.07 -9.46
C LYS A 296 -10.15 -11.78 -10.74
N SER A 297 -8.84 -11.58 -10.61
CA SER A 297 -7.95 -11.33 -11.76
C SER A 297 -7.40 -12.60 -12.41
N ASN A 298 -7.54 -13.78 -11.83
CA ASN A 298 -6.88 -15.01 -12.27
C ASN A 298 -7.12 -15.34 -13.75
N GLN A 299 -8.36 -15.26 -14.23
CA GLN A 299 -8.69 -15.56 -15.63
C GLN A 299 -7.97 -14.60 -16.58
N LEU A 300 -7.96 -13.31 -16.24
CA LEU A 300 -7.30 -12.26 -17.00
C LEU A 300 -5.77 -12.45 -16.96
N LEU A 301 -5.22 -12.68 -15.78
CA LEU A 301 -3.79 -12.90 -15.57
C LEU A 301 -3.27 -14.15 -16.25
N ARG A 302 -4.07 -15.22 -16.37
CA ARG A 302 -3.74 -16.45 -17.13
C ARG A 302 -3.80 -16.22 -18.63
N LYS A 303 -4.82 -15.51 -19.14
CA LYS A 303 -4.94 -15.22 -20.57
C LYS A 303 -3.78 -14.36 -21.06
N TYR A 304 -3.38 -13.36 -20.26
CA TYR A 304 -2.32 -12.42 -20.59
C TYR A 304 -1.06 -12.65 -19.74
N SER A 305 -0.85 -13.85 -19.21
CA SER A 305 0.46 -14.23 -18.67
C SER A 305 1.43 -14.19 -19.84
N VAL A 306 2.37 -13.25 -19.77
CA VAL A 306 3.59 -13.36 -20.53
C VAL A 306 4.11 -14.75 -20.18
N LYS A 307 4.14 -15.63 -21.18
CA LYS A 307 4.91 -16.86 -21.11
C LYS A 307 6.28 -16.42 -20.60
N SER A 308 6.60 -16.71 -19.34
CA SER A 308 7.86 -16.34 -18.72
C SER A 308 8.99 -16.81 -19.63
N GLU A 309 10.11 -16.10 -19.61
CA GLU A 309 11.26 -16.26 -20.50
C GLU A 309 11.69 -17.73 -20.73
N GLU A 310 11.36 -18.66 -19.84
CA GLU A 310 11.51 -20.12 -20.03
C GLU A 310 10.82 -20.68 -21.29
N GLN A 311 9.62 -20.21 -21.67
CA GLN A 311 8.95 -20.70 -22.89
C GLN A 311 9.45 -20.02 -24.17
N LEU A 312 10.05 -18.83 -24.06
CA LEU A 312 10.76 -18.19 -25.18
C LEU A 312 12.14 -18.84 -25.39
N ALA A 313 12.81 -19.29 -24.32
CA ALA A 313 14.02 -20.10 -24.41
C ALA A 313 13.75 -21.47 -25.07
N ILE A 314 12.65 -22.14 -24.73
CA ILE A 314 12.28 -23.43 -25.35
C ILE A 314 11.89 -23.28 -26.84
N LEU A 315 11.38 -22.12 -27.26
CA LEU A 315 11.08 -21.86 -28.68
C LEU A 315 12.31 -21.45 -29.51
N ASN A 316 13.35 -20.91 -28.88
CA ASN A 316 14.63 -20.61 -29.55
C ASN A 316 15.55 -21.83 -29.66
N ILE A 317 15.46 -22.79 -28.73
CA ILE A 317 16.24 -24.05 -28.78
C ILE A 317 15.69 -25.03 -29.85
N ASN A 318 14.43 -24.90 -30.26
CA ASN A 318 13.80 -25.77 -31.27
C ASN A 318 13.78 -25.15 -32.68
N ASN A 319 14.45 -24.01 -32.88
CA ASN A 319 14.59 -23.34 -34.19
C ASN A 319 16.06 -23.17 -34.62
N GLU A 320 17.00 -23.84 -33.94
CA GLU A 320 18.38 -24.08 -34.39
C GLU A 320 18.56 -25.57 -34.73
#